data_AF-A0A8J4AS21-F1
#
_entry.id   AF-A0A8J4AS21-F1
#
_cell.length_a   1.000
_cell.length_b   1.000
_cell.length_c   1.000
_cell.angle_alpha   90.00
_cell.angle_beta   90.00
_cell.angle_gamma   90.00
#
_symmetry.space_group_name_H-M   'P 1'
#
loop_
_entity.id
_entity.type
_entity.pdbx_description
1 polymer ?
#
loop_
_entity_poly.entity_id
_entity_poly.type
_entity_poly.pdbx_seq_one_letter_code
_entity_poly.pdbx_strand_id
1 'polypeptide(L)'
;MDPTASSALSKSSFLFIVLIAVLLGSGIRRTGFKWATEGSVALLLGMSTGGVMFLYAWLLDPNHRVPRRLVAFDEDVFFQVLLPPIIFSAGFSIKKKLFFRNFLTVMLLGVGGTIFTAA
;
A
#
# COMPACT_ATOMS: atom_id res chain seq x y z
N MET A 1 -33.06 -29.28 -26.68
CA MET A 1 -31.98 -28.51 -26.03
C MET A 1 -32.66 -27.43 -25.22
N ASP A 2 -32.88 -27.66 -23.92
CA ASP A 2 -33.76 -26.84 -23.10
C ASP A 2 -33.13 -25.48 -22.77
N PRO A 3 -33.76 -24.35 -23.17
CA PRO A 3 -33.22 -23.00 -22.95
C PRO A 3 -33.20 -22.58 -21.47
N THR A 4 -33.87 -23.34 -20.59
CA THR A 4 -33.88 -23.11 -19.15
C THR A 4 -32.60 -23.60 -18.47
N ALA A 5 -31.97 -24.66 -18.99
CA ALA A 5 -30.75 -25.24 -18.41
C ALA A 5 -29.53 -24.32 -18.55
N SER A 6 -29.37 -23.65 -19.70
CA SER A 6 -28.26 -22.71 -19.94
C SER A 6 -28.37 -21.44 -19.06
N SER A 7 -29.59 -20.96 -18.83
CA SER A 7 -29.85 -19.82 -17.95
C SER A 7 -29.63 -20.14 -16.47
N ALA A 8 -29.88 -21.39 -16.04
CA ALA A 8 -29.63 -21.86 -14.68
C ALA A 8 -28.13 -22.00 -14.39
N LEU A 9 -27.37 -22.56 -15.34
CA LEU A 9 -25.91 -22.70 -15.26
C LEU A 9 -25.21 -21.33 -15.10
N SER A 10 -25.63 -20.32 -15.84
CA SER A 10 -25.07 -18.96 -15.74
C SER A 10 -25.34 -18.33 -14.35
N LYS A 11 -26.55 -18.49 -13.81
CA LYS A 11 -26.91 -17.99 -12.47
C LYS A 11 -26.14 -18.69 -11.36
N SER A 12 -25.96 -20.02 -11.45
CA SER A 12 -25.19 -20.80 -10.46
C SER A 12 -23.72 -20.41 -10.43
N SER A 13 -23.08 -20.21 -11.59
CA SER A 13 -21.68 -19.78 -11.67
C SER A 13 -21.47 -18.36 -11.13
N PHE A 14 -22.38 -17.44 -11.43
CA PHE A 14 -22.32 -16.07 -10.91
C PHE A 14 -22.48 -16.04 -9.38
N LEU A 15 -23.44 -16.78 -8.84
CA LEU A 15 -23.63 -16.89 -7.39
C LEU A 15 -22.43 -17.51 -6.68
N PHE A 16 -21.76 -18.47 -7.32
CA PHE A 16 -20.56 -19.10 -6.76
C PHE A 16 -19.38 -18.12 -6.69
N ILE A 17 -19.18 -17.31 -7.74
CA ILE A 17 -18.14 -16.27 -7.76
C ILE A 17 -18.41 -15.21 -6.69
N VAL A 18 -19.66 -14.77 -6.53
CA VAL A 18 -20.05 -13.81 -5.48
C VAL A 18 -19.85 -14.40 -4.09
N LEU A 19 -20.20 -15.68 -3.88
CA LEU A 19 -20.01 -16.36 -2.61
C LEU A 19 -18.51 -16.44 -2.25
N ILE A 20 -17.67 -16.81 -3.20
CA ILE A 20 -16.21 -16.84 -3.02
C ILE A 20 -15.68 -15.44 -2.70
N ALA A 21 -16.12 -14.40 -3.42
CA ALA A 21 -15.71 -13.03 -3.16
C ALA A 21 -16.10 -12.55 -1.74
N VAL A 22 -17.30 -12.92 -1.27
CA VAL A 22 -17.76 -12.62 0.09
C VAL A 22 -16.98 -13.42 1.13
N LEU A 23 -16.69 -14.70 0.89
CA LEU A 23 -15.90 -15.53 1.79
C LEU A 23 -14.45 -15.06 1.90
N LEU A 24 -13.81 -14.69 0.79
CA LEU A 24 -12.48 -14.05 0.77
C LEU A 24 -12.51 -12.69 1.48
N GLY A 25 -13.48 -11.83 1.17
CA GLY A 25 -13.63 -10.53 1.82
C GLY A 25 -13.92 -10.62 3.32
N SER A 26 -14.63 -11.66 3.75
CA SER A 26 -14.89 -11.94 5.17
C SER A 26 -13.69 -12.61 5.86
N GLY A 27 -12.93 -13.43 5.14
CA GLY A 27 -11.68 -14.05 5.62
C GLY A 27 -10.59 -13.02 5.87
N ILE A 28 -10.40 -12.08 4.93
CA ILE A 28 -9.46 -10.95 5.06
C ILE A 28 -9.80 -10.05 6.25
N ARG A 29 -11.10 -9.94 6.58
CA ARG A 29 -11.56 -9.12 7.70
C ARG A 29 -11.38 -9.82 9.06
N ARG A 30 -11.32 -11.16 9.08
CA ARG A 30 -11.11 -11.96 10.30
C ARG A 30 -9.65 -12.20 10.65
N THR A 31 -8.71 -12.09 9.71
CA THR A 31 -7.29 -12.31 9.99
C THR A 31 -6.65 -11.20 10.82
N GLY A 32 -7.38 -10.13 11.17
CA GLY A 32 -7.21 -9.42 12.45
C GLY A 32 -5.78 -9.03 12.84
N PHE A 33 -4.88 -8.83 11.87
CA PHE A 33 -3.46 -8.61 12.11
C PHE A 33 -3.24 -7.14 12.49
N LYS A 34 -3.75 -6.74 13.65
CA LYS A 34 -3.68 -5.37 14.19
C LYS A 34 -2.29 -4.98 14.71
N TRP A 35 -1.29 -5.87 14.58
CA TRP A 35 0.07 -5.65 15.07
C TRP A 35 1.00 -5.01 14.05
N ALA A 36 0.66 -5.04 12.77
CA ALA A 36 1.47 -4.40 11.74
C ALA A 36 0.75 -3.15 11.24
N THR A 37 1.37 -1.98 11.42
CA THR A 37 0.88 -0.76 10.76
C THR A 37 0.92 -0.98 9.24
N GLU A 38 0.02 -0.34 8.49
CA GLU A 38 0.00 -0.43 7.02
C GLU A 38 1.39 -0.16 6.41
N GLY A 39 2.12 0.80 6.99
CA GLY A 39 3.51 1.09 6.63
C GLY A 39 4.48 -0.05 6.96
N SER A 40 4.38 -0.67 8.13
CA SER A 40 5.20 -1.84 8.49
C SER A 40 4.99 -3.02 7.54
N VAL A 41 3.75 -3.30 7.13
CA VAL A 41 3.44 -4.37 6.17
C VAL A 41 4.05 -4.06 4.80
N ALA A 42 3.90 -2.82 4.32
CA ALA A 42 4.48 -2.38 3.05
C ALA A 42 6.02 -2.50 3.05
N LEU A 43 6.67 -2.14 4.16
CA LEU A 43 8.12 -2.28 4.33
C LEU A 43 8.57 -3.75 4.29
N LEU A 44 7.89 -4.64 5.02
CA LEU A 44 8.21 -6.06 5.04
C LEU A 44 8.03 -6.72 3.67
N LEU A 45 6.98 -6.35 2.93
CA LEU A 45 6.77 -6.82 1.57
C LEU A 45 7.90 -6.35 0.64
N GLY A 46 8.26 -5.06 0.68
CA GLY A 46 9.37 -4.51 -0.10
C GLY A 46 10.71 -5.18 0.23
N MET A 47 10.99 -5.40 1.53
CA MET A 47 12.18 -6.11 2.00
C MET A 47 12.20 -7.56 1.52
N SER A 48 11.05 -8.25 1.57
CA SER A 48 10.94 -9.64 1.12
C SER A 48 11.15 -9.75 -0.39
N THR A 49 10.49 -8.90 -1.19
CA THR A 49 10.67 -8.86 -2.65
C THR A 49 12.10 -8.48 -3.04
N GLY A 50 12.70 -7.49 -2.37
CA GLY A 50 14.10 -7.12 -2.58
C GLY A 50 15.08 -8.23 -2.20
N GLY A 51 14.83 -8.94 -1.10
CA GLY A 51 15.62 -10.08 -0.67
C GLY A 51 15.53 -11.27 -1.63
N VAL A 52 14.35 -11.54 -2.17
CA VAL A 52 14.14 -12.55 -3.22
C VAL A 52 14.89 -12.16 -4.49
N MET A 53 14.80 -10.90 -4.93
CA MET A 53 15.55 -10.37 -6.08
C MET A 53 17.07 -10.48 -5.88
N PHE A 54 17.55 -10.14 -4.68
CA PHE A 54 18.95 -10.25 -4.31
C PHE A 54 19.42 -11.71 -4.32
N LEU A 55 18.62 -12.63 -3.77
CA LEU A 55 18.93 -14.05 -3.76
C LEU A 55 18.98 -14.63 -5.18
N TYR A 56 18.01 -14.30 -6.04
CA TYR A 56 18.03 -14.75 -7.44
C TYR A 56 19.22 -14.20 -8.21
N ALA A 57 19.54 -12.91 -8.07
CA ALA A 57 20.72 -12.31 -8.71
C ALA A 57 22.02 -12.96 -8.23
N TRP A 58 22.09 -13.29 -6.93
CA TRP A 58 23.26 -13.94 -6.33
C TRP A 58 23.41 -15.41 -6.77
N LEU A 59 22.31 -16.14 -6.98
CA LEU A 59 22.32 -17.59 -7.25
C LEU A 59 22.37 -17.95 -8.74
N LEU A 60 21.71 -17.20 -9.63
CA LEU A 60 21.45 -17.61 -11.02
C LEU A 60 22.20 -16.79 -12.09
N ASP A 61 22.68 -15.57 -11.80
CA ASP A 61 23.09 -14.63 -12.86
C ASP A 61 24.39 -13.87 -12.54
N PRO A 62 25.58 -14.36 -12.97
CA PRO A 62 26.85 -13.66 -12.75
C PRO A 62 26.95 -12.33 -13.52
N ASN A 63 26.04 -12.05 -14.47
CA ASN A 63 26.09 -10.89 -15.36
C ASN A 63 25.24 -9.70 -14.89
N HIS A 64 24.56 -9.78 -13.74
CA HIS A 64 23.85 -8.68 -13.07
C HIS A 64 22.94 -7.84 -14.00
N ARG A 65 22.29 -8.44 -15.00
CA ARG A 65 21.45 -7.70 -15.96
C ARG A 65 20.01 -7.56 -15.49
N VAL A 66 19.82 -7.02 -14.29
CA VAL A 66 18.51 -6.51 -13.89
C VAL A 66 18.31 -5.16 -14.59
N PRO A 67 17.23 -4.97 -15.36
CA PRO A 67 16.98 -3.70 -16.02
C PRO A 67 16.87 -2.61 -14.95
N ARG A 68 17.87 -1.71 -14.90
CA ARG A 68 17.99 -0.65 -13.90
C ARG A 68 16.73 0.18 -13.78
N ARG A 69 15.98 0.36 -14.87
CA ARG A 69 14.71 1.11 -14.89
C ARG A 69 13.57 0.44 -14.11
N LEU A 70 13.59 -0.89 -13.93
CA LEU A 70 12.60 -1.60 -13.10
C LEU A 70 12.96 -1.62 -11.62
N VAL A 71 14.25 -1.45 -11.29
CA VAL A 71 14.76 -1.48 -9.91
C VAL A 71 15.03 -0.08 -9.37
N ALA A 72 15.27 0.90 -10.25
CA ALA A 72 15.48 2.29 -9.90
C ALA A 72 14.14 2.95 -9.60
N PHE A 73 14.12 3.65 -8.48
CA PHE A 73 13.01 4.47 -8.06
C PHE A 73 12.89 5.70 -8.95
N ASP A 74 11.70 5.95 -9.49
CA ASP A 74 11.40 7.14 -10.28
C ASP A 74 10.91 8.26 -9.36
N GLU A 75 11.81 9.20 -9.09
CA GLU A 75 11.58 10.31 -8.17
C GLU A 75 10.49 11.26 -8.67
N ASP A 76 10.46 11.55 -9.97
CA ASP A 76 9.49 12.46 -10.58
C ASP A 76 8.06 11.94 -10.41
N VAL A 77 7.84 10.64 -10.66
CA VAL A 77 6.53 10.01 -10.45
C VAL A 77 6.13 10.05 -8.97
N PHE A 78 7.07 9.81 -8.06
CA PHE A 78 6.77 9.87 -6.63
C PHE A 78 6.38 11.27 -6.17
N PHE A 79 7.20 12.28 -6.47
CA PHE A 79 6.99 13.64 -5.99
C PHE A 79 5.83 14.34 -6.69
N GLN A 80 5.65 14.13 -7.99
CA GLN A 80 4.60 14.83 -8.76
C GLN A 80 3.22 14.17 -8.62
N VAL A 81 3.15 12.84 -8.43
CA VAL A 81 1.88 12.09 -8.45
C VAL A 81 1.53 11.45 -7.12
N LEU A 82 2.47 10.82 -6.40
CA LEU A 82 2.17 10.09 -5.16
C LEU A 82 2.18 11.00 -3.92
N LEU A 83 3.11 11.94 -3.85
CA LEU A 83 3.28 12.80 -2.69
C LEU A 83 2.06 13.73 -2.45
N PRO A 84 1.45 14.39 -3.46
CA PRO A 84 0.32 15.28 -3.21
C PRO A 84 -0.90 14.56 -2.61
N PRO A 85 -1.34 13.38 -3.12
CA PRO A 85 -2.39 12.58 -2.47
C PRO A 85 -2.03 12.10 -1.07
N ILE A 86 -0.77 11.71 -0.81
CA ILE A 86 -0.33 11.24 0.52
C ILE A 86 -0.43 12.38 1.55
N ILE A 87 0.15 13.55 1.23
CA ILE A 87 0.08 14.73 2.11
C ILE A 87 -1.37 15.17 2.30
N PHE A 88 -2.18 15.16 1.24
CA PHE A 88 -3.57 15.56 1.33
C PHE A 88 -4.41 14.60 2.19
N SER A 89 -4.22 13.28 2.02
CA SER A 89 -4.88 12.25 2.84
C SER A 89 -4.50 12.37 4.32
N ALA A 90 -3.21 12.55 4.61
CA ALA A 90 -2.72 12.77 5.97
C ALA A 90 -3.29 14.07 6.56
N GLY A 91 -3.28 15.17 5.81
CA GLY A 91 -3.81 16.46 6.24
C GLY A 91 -5.32 16.46 6.49
N PHE A 92 -6.09 15.71 5.69
CA PHE A 92 -7.54 15.60 5.85
C PHE A 92 -7.95 14.78 7.10
N SER A 93 -7.13 13.79 7.49
CA SER A 93 -7.35 12.95 8.67
C SER A 93 -7.12 13.68 10.01
N ILE A 94 -6.53 14.88 10.00
CA ILE A 94 -6.21 15.64 11.21
C ILE A 94 -7.49 16.20 11.87
N LYS A 95 -7.59 16.02 13.19
CA LYS A 95 -8.65 16.62 14.02
C LYS A 95 -8.46 18.15 14.12
N LYS A 96 -9.03 18.89 13.17
CA LYS A 96 -8.91 20.35 13.01
C LYS A 96 -9.07 21.12 14.33
N LYS A 97 -10.10 20.81 15.15
CA LYS A 97 -10.35 21.51 16.43
C LYS A 97 -9.20 21.38 17.45
N LEU A 98 -8.56 20.20 17.52
CA LEU A 98 -7.43 19.98 18.43
C LEU A 98 -6.14 20.57 17.88
N PHE A 99 -5.96 20.48 16.57
CA PHE A 99 -4.83 21.08 15.85
C PHE A 99 -4.79 22.60 16.03
N PHE A 100 -5.91 23.30 15.86
CA PHE A 100 -5.97 24.75 16.03
C PHE A 100 -5.80 25.19 17.50
N ARG A 101 -6.25 24.38 18.47
CA ARG A 101 -6.04 24.69 19.90
C ARG A 101 -4.55 24.66 20.30
N ASN A 102 -3.76 23.79 19.67
CA ASN A 102 -2.33 23.61 19.96
C ASN A 102 -1.45 24.03 18.76
N PHE A 103 -1.93 24.95 17.92
CA PHE A 103 -1.29 25.29 16.65
C PHE A 103 0.17 25.74 16.83
N LEU A 104 0.43 26.54 17.87
CA LEU A 104 1.77 27.04 18.18
C LEU A 104 2.74 25.91 18.52
N THR A 105 2.31 24.92 19.30
CA THR A 105 3.12 23.72 19.62
C THR A 105 3.39 22.88 18.37
N VAL A 106 2.39 22.71 17.50
CA VAL A 106 2.57 21.96 16.24
C VAL A 106 3.53 22.69 15.30
N MET A 107 3.42 24.02 15.19
CA MET A 107 4.33 24.84 14.38
C MET A 107 5.76 24.86 14.96
N LEU A 108 5.91 24.94 16.28
CA LEU A 108 7.22 24.88 16.94
C LEU A 108 7.89 23.51 16.71
N LEU A 109 7.15 22.41 16.85
CA LEU A 109 7.67 21.07 16.62
C LEU A 109 7.93 20.78 15.14
N GLY A 110 7.05 21.25 14.25
CA GLY A 110 7.21 21.09 12.81
C GLY A 110 8.34 21.95 12.26
N VAL A 111 8.14 23.28 12.23
CA VAL A 111 9.09 24.22 11.63
C VAL A 111 10.34 24.37 12.49
N GLY A 112 10.18 24.62 13.79
CA GLY A 112 11.30 24.81 14.69
C GLY A 112 12.14 23.53 14.85
N GLY A 113 11.48 22.37 14.96
CA GLY A 113 12.15 21.08 15.00
C GLY A 113 12.92 20.77 13.71
N THR A 114 12.33 21.03 12.54
CA THR A 114 13.06 20.87 11.27
C THR A 114 14.25 21.81 11.16
N ILE A 115 14.11 23.10 11.52
CA ILE A 115 15.25 24.04 11.51
C ILE A 115 16.36 23.54 12.45
N PHE A 116 16.03 23.06 13.65
CA PHE A 116 17.03 22.56 14.59
C PHE A 116 17.72 21.26 14.14
N THR A 117 17.02 20.37 13.43
CA THR A 117 17.60 19.13 12.89
C THR A 117 18.34 19.35 11.58
N ALA A 118 17.91 20.30 10.75
CA ALA A 118 18.48 20.55 9.42
C ALA A 118 19.56 21.64 9.41
N ALA A 119 19.63 22.50 10.44
CA ALA A 119 20.76 23.40 10.69
C ALA A 119 21.92 22.65 11.36
#